data_AF-F9RY15-F1
#
_entry.id   AF-F9RY15-F1
#
_cell.length_a   1.000
_cell.length_b   1.000
_cell.length_c   1.000
_cell.angle_alpha   90.00
_cell.angle_beta   90.00
_cell.angle_gamma   90.00
#
_symmetry.space_group_name_H-M   'P 1'
#
loop_
_entity.id
_entity.type
_entity.pdbx_description
1 polymer ?
#
loop_
_entity_poly.entity_id
_entity_poly.type
_entity_poly.pdbx_seq_one_letter_code
_entity_poly.pdbx_strand_id
1 'polypeptide(L)'
;MIEPDLDQLRQQMKLPSSALFYGWLIHNPKCGDFLHSFKQGQLTTETFWAATPESGFEFTQFEHAVETFQLLQLQRKAVIVAAFDVDQKIVISSPQQDHESNNDAVISHTLSNRILH
;
A
#
# COMPACT_ATOMS: atom_id res chain seq x y z
N MET A 1 -12.49 3.52 -7.03
CA MET A 1 -11.83 2.99 -5.82
C MET A 1 -12.55 3.62 -4.63
N ILE A 2 -12.79 2.88 -3.56
CA ILE A 2 -13.44 3.40 -2.34
C ILE A 2 -12.34 3.90 -1.40
N GLU A 3 -12.53 5.06 -0.77
CA GLU A 3 -11.58 5.59 0.21
C GLU A 3 -11.54 4.69 1.46
N PRO A 4 -10.35 4.21 1.85
CA PRO A 4 -10.20 3.43 3.08
C PRO A 4 -10.48 4.24 4.34
N ASP A 5 -11.02 3.58 5.37
CA ASP A 5 -11.17 4.17 6.70
C ASP A 5 -9.79 4.31 7.39
N LEU A 6 -9.39 5.55 7.68
CA LEU A 6 -8.10 5.87 8.28
C LEU A 6 -7.93 5.30 9.69
N ASP A 7 -9.00 5.25 10.49
CA ASP A 7 -8.94 4.69 11.83
C ASP A 7 -8.77 3.17 11.79
N GLN A 8 -9.46 2.50 10.85
CA GLN A 8 -9.26 1.09 10.61
C GLN A 8 -7.83 0.79 10.14
N LEU A 9 -7.29 1.57 9.20
CA LEU A 9 -5.91 1.42 8.72
C LEU A 9 -4.90 1.60 9.86
N ARG A 10 -5.06 2.65 10.67
CA ARG A 10 -4.21 2.92 11.84
C ARG A 10 -4.21 1.75 12.82
N GLN A 11 -5.39 1.17 13.09
CA GLN A 11 -5.53 -0.01 13.95
C GLN A 11 -4.88 -1.27 13.34
N GLN A 12 -5.08 -1.52 12.05
CA GLN A 12 -4.48 -2.66 11.33
C GLN A 12 -2.95 -2.61 11.38
N MET A 13 -2.39 -1.40 11.23
CA MET A 13 -0.96 -1.14 11.33
C MET A 13 -0.43 -1.13 12.78
N LYS A 14 -1.30 -1.28 13.78
CA LYS A 14 -0.99 -1.22 15.21
C LYS A 14 -0.27 0.09 15.60
N LEU A 15 -0.65 1.19 14.96
CA LEU A 15 -0.09 2.50 15.24
C LEU A 15 -0.69 3.09 16.52
N PRO A 16 0.09 3.90 17.28
CA PRO A 16 -0.43 4.60 18.45
C PRO A 16 -1.55 5.58 18.06
N SER A 17 -2.37 5.98 19.03
CA SER A 17 -3.39 7.01 18.83
C SER A 17 -2.81 8.39 18.53
N SER A 18 -1.53 8.61 18.84
CA SER A 18 -0.79 9.82 18.47
C SER A 18 -0.32 9.85 17.02
N ALA A 19 -0.44 8.74 16.28
CA ALA A 19 -0.07 8.70 14.88
C ALA A 19 -0.98 9.63 14.07
N LEU A 20 -0.38 10.58 13.37
CA LEU A 20 -1.10 11.58 12.59
C LEU A 20 -1.16 11.13 11.14
N PHE A 21 -2.32 11.28 10.50
CA PHE A 21 -2.41 11.07 9.07
C PHE A 21 -1.56 12.12 8.34
N TYR A 22 -0.58 11.65 7.57
CA TYR A 22 0.31 12.49 6.79
C TYR A 22 -0.28 12.81 5.41
N GLY A 23 -0.92 11.81 4.77
CA GLY A 23 -1.51 11.96 3.45
C GLY A 23 -1.57 10.64 2.69
N TRP A 24 -2.11 10.68 1.48
CA TRP A 24 -2.09 9.56 0.55
C TRP A 24 -0.84 9.63 -0.34
N LEU A 25 -0.22 8.50 -0.60
CA LEU A 25 0.93 8.37 -1.50
C LEU A 25 0.65 7.31 -2.56
N ILE A 26 1.33 7.42 -3.71
CA ILE A 26 1.32 6.37 -4.74
C ILE A 26 2.66 5.61 -4.64
N HIS A 27 2.59 4.34 -4.25
CA HIS A 27 3.75 3.48 -4.02
C HIS A 27 3.86 2.42 -5.11
N ASN A 28 5.05 2.28 -5.70
CA ASN A 28 5.40 1.22 -6.62
C ASN A 28 6.03 0.03 -5.86
N PRO A 29 5.26 -1.03 -5.55
CA PRO A 29 5.72 -2.13 -4.72
C PRO A 29 6.81 -2.97 -5.36
N LYS A 30 7.03 -2.86 -6.68
CA LYS A 30 8.08 -3.61 -7.37
C LYS A 30 9.48 -3.10 -7.02
N CYS A 31 9.61 -1.79 -6.83
CA CYS A 31 10.90 -1.13 -6.55
C CYS A 31 10.97 -0.53 -5.14
N GLY A 32 9.84 -0.38 -4.45
CA GLY A 32 9.78 0.29 -3.14
C GLY A 32 9.73 1.82 -3.22
N ASP A 33 9.55 2.38 -4.41
CA ASP A 33 9.59 3.82 -4.63
C ASP A 33 8.21 4.47 -4.57
N PHE A 34 8.18 5.78 -4.36
CA PHE A 34 6.99 6.61 -4.25
C PHE A 34 6.94 7.60 -5.41
N LEU A 35 5.76 7.85 -5.95
CA LEU A 35 5.59 8.89 -6.97
C LEU A 35 6.01 10.23 -6.35
N HIS A 36 7.01 10.88 -6.92
CA HIS A 36 7.52 12.17 -6.46
C HIS A 36 6.94 13.33 -7.27
N SER A 37 6.86 13.15 -8.58
CA SER A 37 6.23 14.10 -9.48
C SER A 37 5.90 13.44 -10.81
N PHE A 38 5.13 14.13 -11.63
CA PHE A 38 4.82 13.69 -12.99
C PHE A 38 4.70 14.90 -13.90
N LYS A 39 4.92 14.66 -15.20
CA LYS A 39 4.74 15.67 -16.24
C LYS A 39 3.83 15.11 -17.32
N GLN A 40 2.72 15.79 -17.54
CA GLN A 40 1.82 15.47 -18.63
C GLN A 40 2.23 16.26 -19.87
N GLY A 41 2.68 15.55 -20.91
CA GLY A 41 2.86 16.08 -22.25
C GLY A 41 1.64 15.80 -23.13
N GLN A 42 1.63 16.36 -24.35
CA GLN A 42 0.55 16.10 -25.32
C GLN A 42 0.52 14.64 -25.82
N LEU A 43 1.66 13.94 -25.79
CA LEU A 43 1.83 12.59 -26.35
C LEU A 43 2.24 11.56 -25.31
N THR A 44 2.91 11.98 -24.24
CA THR A 44 3.48 11.09 -23.23
C THR A 44 3.29 11.67 -21.84
N THR A 45 3.26 10.77 -20.86
CA THR A 45 3.30 11.13 -19.44
C THR A 45 4.56 10.56 -18.84
N GLU A 46 5.33 11.41 -18.17
CA GLU A 46 6.56 11.02 -17.47
C GLU A 46 6.30 11.01 -15.97
N THR A 47 6.82 9.99 -15.29
CA THR A 47 6.71 9.83 -13.83
C THR A 47 8.10 9.79 -13.21
N PHE A 48 8.30 10.56 -12.16
CA PHE A 48 9.52 10.58 -11.37
C PHE A 48 9.23 9.94 -10.02
N TRP A 49 10.12 9.06 -9.58
CA TRP A 49 9.96 8.23 -8.40
C TRP A 49 11.06 8.57 -7.37
N ALA A 50 10.72 8.55 -6.08
CA ALA A 50 11.65 8.77 -4.98
C ALA A 50 11.71 7.53 -4.07
N ALA A 51 12.88 7.27 -3.49
CA ALA A 51 13.14 6.08 -2.70
C ALA A 51 12.52 6.11 -1.29
N THR A 52 12.03 7.25 -0.82
CA THR A 52 11.46 7.40 0.53
C THR A 52 10.09 8.06 0.50
N PRO A 53 9.19 7.72 1.42
CA PRO A 53 7.83 8.25 1.46
C PRO A 53 7.80 9.76 1.76
N GLU A 54 8.76 10.29 2.52
CA GLU A 54 8.88 11.73 2.83
C GLU A 54 9.15 12.58 1.59
N SER A 55 9.76 11.96 0.56
CA SER A 55 10.00 12.59 -0.73
C SER A 55 8.87 12.30 -1.72
N GLY A 56 7.85 11.54 -1.34
CA GLY A 56 6.70 11.26 -2.18
C GLY A 56 5.80 12.49 -2.35
N PHE A 57 5.03 12.51 -3.43
CA PHE A 57 3.98 13.49 -3.64
C PHE A 57 2.81 13.15 -2.72
N GLU A 58 2.59 14.01 -1.72
CA GLU A 58 1.48 13.89 -0.79
C GLU A 58 0.18 14.38 -1.42
N PHE A 59 -0.86 13.55 -1.33
CA PHE A 59 -2.22 13.94 -1.63
C PHE A 59 -3.03 14.01 -0.34
N THR A 60 -3.51 15.21 0.01
CA THR A 60 -4.37 15.40 1.19
C THR A 60 -5.73 14.72 1.04
N GLN A 61 -6.22 14.56 -0.20
CA GLN A 61 -7.52 13.94 -0.52
C GLN A 61 -7.33 12.65 -1.33
N PHE A 62 -8.05 11.59 -0.96
CA PHE A 62 -7.96 10.29 -1.64
C PHE A 62 -8.38 10.39 -3.11
N GLU A 63 -9.40 11.19 -3.41
CA GLU A 63 -9.92 11.38 -4.77
C GLU A 63 -8.83 11.88 -5.73
N HIS A 64 -8.03 12.88 -5.33
CA HIS A 64 -6.91 13.38 -6.14
C HIS A 64 -5.81 12.34 -6.37
N ALA A 65 -5.55 11.49 -5.37
CA ALA A 65 -4.64 10.37 -5.53
C ALA A 65 -5.18 9.36 -6.57
N VAL A 66 -6.49 9.07 -6.53
CA VAL A 66 -7.15 8.17 -7.50
C VAL A 66 -7.15 8.76 -8.91
N GLU A 67 -7.47 10.04 -9.06
CA GLU A 67 -7.43 10.73 -10.36
C GLU A 67 -6.03 10.67 -10.96
N THR A 68 -5.02 11.01 -10.18
CA THR A 68 -3.61 10.94 -10.62
C THR A 68 -3.22 9.51 -10.96
N PHE A 69 -3.57 8.54 -10.11
CA PHE A 69 -3.30 7.13 -10.34
C PHE A 69 -3.89 6.60 -11.65
N GLN A 70 -5.12 7.03 -11.99
CA GLN A 70 -5.79 6.68 -13.24
C GLN A 70 -5.20 7.39 -14.45
N LEU A 71 -4.94 8.70 -14.33
CA LEU A 71 -4.32 9.53 -15.36
C LEU A 71 -2.96 8.95 -15.81
N LEU A 72 -2.17 8.50 -14.83
CA LEU A 72 -0.85 7.91 -15.05
C LEU A 72 -0.92 6.42 -15.45
N GLN A 73 -2.12 5.83 -15.52
CA GLN A 73 -2.36 4.42 -15.86
C GLN A 73 -1.54 3.44 -14.99
N LEU A 74 -1.54 3.66 -13.68
CA LEU A 74 -0.69 2.93 -12.74
C LEU A 74 -1.33 1.67 -12.13
N GLN A 75 -2.51 1.25 -12.60
CA GLN A 75 -3.33 0.17 -12.01
C GLN A 75 -2.59 -1.17 -11.87
N ARG A 76 -1.54 -1.42 -12.65
CA ARG A 76 -0.73 -2.66 -12.61
C ARG A 76 0.69 -2.44 -12.09
N LYS A 77 1.04 -1.21 -11.71
CA LYS A 77 2.43 -0.80 -11.40
C LYS A 77 2.57 -0.24 -9.99
N ALA A 78 1.51 0.35 -9.46
CA ALA A 78 1.54 0.99 -8.16
C ALA A 78 0.24 0.75 -7.41
N VAL A 79 0.21 1.20 -6.17
CA VAL A 79 -0.93 1.17 -5.26
C VAL A 79 -1.01 2.52 -4.54
N ILE A 80 -2.22 2.94 -4.16
CA ILE A 80 -2.40 4.09 -3.28
C ILE A 80 -2.31 3.59 -1.85
N VAL A 81 -1.51 4.25 -1.02
CA VAL A 81 -1.29 3.90 0.39
C VAL A 81 -1.52 5.12 1.28
N ALA A 82 -2.06 4.91 2.47
CA ALA A 82 -2.09 5.93 3.50
C ALA A 82 -0.71 6.05 4.15
N ALA A 83 -0.27 7.26 4.44
CA ALA A 83 0.94 7.54 5.19
C ALA A 83 0.57 8.16 6.54
N PHE A 84 1.28 7.75 7.58
CA PHE A 84 1.12 8.27 8.94
C PHE A 84 2.47 8.74 9.48
N ASP A 85 2.48 9.89 10.13
CA ASP A 85 3.61 10.36 10.93
C ASP A 85 3.53 9.75 12.33
N VAL A 86 4.57 9.01 12.70
CA VAL A 86 4.80 8.46 14.03
C VAL A 86 6.16 8.93 14.52
N ASP A 87 6.15 9.88 15.45
CA ASP A 87 7.36 10.45 16.05
C ASP A 87 8.40 10.93 15.01
N GLN A 88 7.95 11.70 14.01
CA GLN A 88 8.76 12.26 12.91
C GLN A 88 9.26 11.21 11.91
N LYS A 89 8.57 10.07 11.81
CA LYS A 89 8.84 9.03 10.83
C LYS A 89 7.58 8.68 10.08
N ILE A 90 7.67 8.64 8.76
CA ILE A 90 6.54 8.29 7.92
C ILE A 90 6.45 6.77 7.79
N VAL A 91 5.30 6.22 8.21
CA VAL A 91 4.95 4.81 8.10
C VAL A 91 3.77 4.70 7.14
N ILE A 92 3.87 3.82 6.15
CA ILE A 92 2.81 3.63 5.14
C ILE A 92 1.98 2.38 5.42
N SER A 93 0.69 2.43 5.11
CA SER A 93 -0.15 1.25 5.09
C SER A 93 0.36 0.29 4.03
N SER A 94 0.64 -0.95 4.41
CA SER A 94 0.86 -1.99 3.40
C SER A 94 -0.39 -2.09 2.53
N PRO A 95 -0.25 -2.20 1.19
CA PRO A 95 -1.40 -2.52 0.36
C PRO A 95 -2.00 -3.80 0.93
N GLN A 96 -3.27 -3.77 1.34
CA GLN A 96 -4.00 -4.99 1.61
C GLN A 96 -3.83 -5.85 0.37
N GLN A 97 -3.06 -6.93 0.48
CA GLN A 97 -3.34 -8.07 -0.36
C GLN A 97 -4.72 -8.50 0.10
N ASP A 98 -5.72 -8.34 -0.76
CA ASP A 98 -6.92 -9.12 -0.66
C ASP A 98 -6.45 -10.57 -0.58
N HIS A 99 -6.36 -11.09 0.64
CA HIS A 99 -6.26 -12.52 0.85
C HIS A 99 -7.55 -13.06 0.27
N GLU A 100 -7.45 -13.58 -0.96
CA GLU A 100 -8.36 -14.61 -1.43
C GLU A 100 -8.40 -15.66 -0.32
N SER A 101 -9.48 -15.60 0.45
CA SER A 101 -9.87 -16.60 1.41
C SER A 101 -10.24 -17.84 0.61
N ASN A 102 -9.26 -18.65 0.22
CA ASN A 102 -9.50 -20.00 -0.25
C ASN A 102 -9.16 -20.97 0.88
N ASN A 103 -10.22 -21.53 1.44
CA ASN A 103 -10.19 -22.65 2.35
C ASN A 103 -9.46 -23.85 1.73
N ASP A 104 -9.06 -24.77 2.62
CA ASP A 104 -8.54 -26.12 2.36
C ASP A 104 -7.03 -26.29 2.13
N ALA A 105 -6.31 -26.33 3.25
CA ALA A 105 -5.25 -27.32 3.45
C ALA A 105 -5.05 -27.64 4.94
N VAL A 106 -6.05 -28.25 5.58
CA VAL A 106 -5.81 -29.05 6.78
C VAL A 106 -5.18 -30.37 6.32
N ILE A 107 -3.86 -30.37 6.13
CA ILE A 107 -3.10 -31.62 6.12
C ILE A 107 -2.52 -31.78 7.53
N SER A 108 -3.33 -32.39 8.41
CA SER A 108 -2.84 -32.96 9.66
C SER A 108 -1.91 -34.13 9.33
N HIS A 109 -0.60 -33.88 9.35
CA HIS A 109 0.39 -34.95 9.47
C HIS A 109 0.29 -35.56 10.86
N THR A 110 -0.56 -36.58 11.00
CA THR A 110 -0.50 -37.50 12.15
C THR A 110 0.42 -38.65 11.77
N LEU A 111 1.67 -38.55 12.22
CA LEU A 111 2.60 -39.67 12.30
C LEU A 111 2.06 -40.69 13.30
N SER A 112 1.69 -41.89 12.83
CA SER A 112 1.57 -43.06 13.70
C SER A 112 2.26 -44.26 13.09
N ASN A 113 3.45 -44.54 13.63
CA ASN A 113 4.11 -45.84 13.61
C ASN A 113 3.16 -46.96 14.08
N ARG A 114 3.16 -48.10 13.38
CA ARG A 114 3.03 -49.47 13.93
C ARG A 114 3.31 -50.46 12.79
N ILE A 115 4.53 -51.02 12.73
CA ILE A 115 4.96 -52.31 13.29
C ILE A 115 4.46 -53.53 12.46
N LEU A 116 5.47 -54.30 12.05
CA LEU A 116 5.51 -55.63 11.45
C LEU A 116 4.52 -56.65 12.01
N HIS A 117 3.98 -57.49 11.13
CA HIS A 117 4.17 -58.96 11.15
C HIS A 117 3.71 -59.55 9.81
#